data_AF-A0A3C1Z477-F1
#
_entry.id   AF-A0A3C1Z477-F1
#
_cell.length_a   1.000
_cell.length_b   1.000
_cell.length_c   1.000
_cell.angle_alpha   90.00
_cell.angle_beta   90.00
_cell.angle_gamma   90.00
#
_symmetry.space_group_name_H-M   'P 1'
#
loop_
_entity.id
_entity.type
_entity.pdbx_description
1 polymer ?
#
loop_
_entity_poly.entity_id
_entity_poly.type
_entity_poly.pdbx_seq_one_letter_code
_entity_poly.pdbx_strand_id
1 'polypeptide(L)'
;MAWNDEAQIACRFAFTCPQQWSKLQPTETDDVRHCAACDHDVHLALTDTDARRHSEQGCCIAVRMAQPEEEADPDAPCWVVGLMEPPYGAEKET
;
A
#
# COMPACT_ATOMS: atom_id res chain seq x y z
N MET A 1 -30.06 5.02 -5.23
CA MET A 1 -28.83 5.66 -4.76
C MET A 1 -27.75 4.59 -4.87
N ALA A 2 -27.00 4.59 -5.97
CA ALA A 2 -25.93 3.63 -6.22
C ALA A 2 -24.62 4.42 -6.21
N TRP A 3 -24.19 4.79 -5.01
CA TRP A 3 -22.82 5.27 -4.80
C TRP A 3 -22.00 4.02 -4.52
N ASN A 4 -21.15 3.64 -5.45
CA ASN A 4 -20.08 2.69 -5.19
C ASN A 4 -18.93 3.01 -6.15
N ASP A 5 -18.46 4.25 -6.06
CA ASP A 5 -17.34 4.76 -6.85
C ASP A 5 -16.37 5.47 -5.89
N GLU A 6 -15.88 4.74 -4.88
CA GLU A 6 -14.84 5.27 -4.00
C GLU A 6 -13.70 4.24 -3.93
N ALA A 7 -12.80 4.41 -4.89
CA ALA A 7 -11.41 3.94 -4.92
C ALA A 7 -11.17 2.45 -4.60
N GLN A 8 -11.58 1.58 -5.51
CA GLN A 8 -11.05 0.22 -5.56
C GLN A 8 -9.68 0.27 -6.28
N ILE A 9 -8.61 0.55 -5.53
CA ILE A 9 -7.24 0.53 -6.07
C ILE A 9 -6.93 -0.89 -6.57
N ALA A 10 -6.75 -1.05 -7.89
CA ALA A 10 -6.58 -2.35 -8.53
C ALA A 10 -5.10 -2.74 -8.52
N CYS A 11 -4.61 -3.23 -7.38
CA CYS A 11 -3.20 -3.48 -7.15
C CYS A 11 -2.93 -4.93 -6.74
N ARG A 12 -1.85 -5.54 -7.28
CA ARG A 12 -1.43 -6.91 -6.97
C ARG A 12 -0.13 -6.89 -6.17
N PHE A 13 -0.20 -7.37 -4.94
CA PHE A 13 0.98 -7.53 -4.09
C PHE A 13 1.75 -8.79 -4.47
N ALA A 14 3.05 -8.64 -4.72
CA ALA A 14 4.00 -9.75 -4.77
C ALA A 14 4.08 -10.43 -3.41
N PHE A 15 4.14 -9.57 -2.39
CA PHE A 15 4.39 -9.95 -1.03
C PHE A 15 3.60 -9.01 -0.12
N THR A 16 2.65 -9.57 0.61
CA THR A 16 1.93 -8.83 1.64
C THR A 16 2.76 -8.88 2.93
N CYS A 17 3.12 -7.71 3.43
CA CYS A 17 3.82 -7.60 4.70
C CYS A 17 2.85 -7.95 5.85
N PRO A 18 3.25 -8.78 6.83
CA PRO A 18 2.41 -9.06 7.99
C PRO A 18 2.30 -7.86 8.95
N GLN A 19 3.10 -6.81 8.74
CA GLN A 19 3.05 -5.59 9.54
C GLN A 19 1.90 -4.69 9.12
N GLN A 20 1.37 -3.95 10.08
CA GLN A 20 0.30 -2.96 9.86
C GLN A 20 0.90 -1.56 9.77
N TRP A 21 0.35 -0.72 8.89
CA TRP A 21 0.77 0.68 8.74
C TRP A 21 0.88 1.43 10.07
N SER A 22 -0.10 1.26 10.96
CA SER A 22 -0.13 1.88 12.29
C SER A 22 1.00 1.43 13.22
N LYS A 23 1.62 0.27 12.96
CA LYS A 23 2.75 -0.28 13.74
C LYS A 23 4.12 0.11 13.17
N LEU A 24 4.15 0.69 11.97
CA LEU A 24 5.39 1.15 11.35
C LEU A 24 5.89 2.44 12.03
N GLN A 25 7.20 2.67 11.95
CA GLN A 25 7.83 3.86 12.50
C GLN A 25 7.46 5.07 11.60
N PRO A 26 6.84 6.13 12.15
CA PRO A 26 6.64 7.36 11.40
C PRO A 26 7.99 7.97 11.02
N THR A 27 8.09 8.51 9.81
CA THR A 27 9.28 9.22 9.34
C THR A 27 9.04 10.73 9.30
N GLU A 28 9.96 11.49 8.73
CA GLU A 28 9.80 12.93 8.50
C GLU A 28 8.64 13.27 7.54
N THR A 29 8.20 12.30 6.73
CA THR A 29 7.05 12.45 5.84
C THR A 29 5.86 11.66 6.40
N ASP A 30 4.70 12.30 6.55
CA ASP A 30 3.52 11.65 7.13
C ASP A 30 3.03 10.45 6.28
N ASP A 31 3.16 10.59 4.96
CA ASP A 31 2.85 9.55 3.96
C ASP A 31 3.95 8.50 3.80
N VAL A 32 5.02 8.54 4.61
CA VAL A 32 6.10 7.54 4.56
C VAL A 32 6.37 6.99 5.96
N ARG A 33 6.37 5.66 6.07
CA ARG A 33 6.71 4.97 7.30
C ARG A 33 7.77 3.94 7.07
N HIS A 34 8.68 3.84 8.03
CA HIS A 34 9.75 2.86 7.97
C HIS A 34 9.33 1.55 8.65
N CYS A 35 9.50 0.44 7.95
CA CYS A 35 9.27 -0.89 8.50
C CYS A 35 10.56 -1.49 9.03
N ALA A 36 10.75 -1.44 10.35
CA ALA A 36 11.92 -2.04 11.02
C ALA A 36 12.03 -3.57 10.86
N ALA A 37 10.96 -4.25 10.44
CA ALA A 37 10.97 -5.70 10.25
C ALA A 37 11.58 -6.14 8.92
N CYS A 38 11.39 -5.34 7.86
CA CYS A 38 11.98 -5.58 6.54
C CYS A 38 13.04 -4.52 6.15
N ASP A 39 13.32 -3.58 7.06
CA ASP A 39 14.23 -2.45 6.90
C ASP A 39 13.98 -1.67 5.60
N HIS A 40 12.70 -1.36 5.36
CA HIS A 40 12.27 -0.72 4.11
C HIS A 40 11.25 0.37 4.35
N ASP A 41 11.31 1.41 3.53
CA ASP A 41 10.36 2.50 3.56
C ASP A 41 9.08 2.10 2.84
N VAL A 42 7.96 2.37 3.51
CA VAL A 42 6.61 2.08 3.07
C VAL A 42 5.93 3.41 2.76
N HIS A 43 5.46 3.54 1.53
CA HIS A 43 4.79 4.75 1.05
C HIS A 43 3.27 4.59 1.07
N LEU A 44 2.56 5.59 1.57
CA LEU A 44 1.11 5.59 1.61
C LEU A 44 0.55 5.86 0.20
N ALA A 45 -0.10 4.86 -0.38
CA ALA A 45 -0.74 4.97 -1.68
C ALA A 45 -2.25 5.17 -1.51
N LEU A 46 -2.69 6.42 -1.68
CA LEU A 46 -4.10 6.81 -1.62
C LEU A 46 -4.81 6.69 -2.98
N THR A 47 -4.05 6.64 -4.08
CA THR A 47 -4.57 6.55 -5.44
C THR A 47 -3.90 5.41 -6.21
N ASP A 48 -4.56 4.90 -7.24
CA ASP A 48 -3.97 3.91 -8.15
C ASP A 48 -2.66 4.41 -8.79
N THR A 49 -2.63 5.70 -9.15
CA THR A 49 -1.43 6.36 -9.69
C THR A 49 -0.27 6.35 -8.70
N ASP A 50 -0.50 6.65 -7.42
CA ASP A 50 0.53 6.56 -6.38
C ASP A 50 1.01 5.12 -6.21
N ALA A 51 0.07 4.19 -6.07
CA ALA A 51 0.37 2.78 -5.91
C ALA A 51 1.27 2.30 -7.05
N ARG A 52 0.88 2.58 -8.30
CA ARG A 52 1.65 2.24 -9.49
C ARG A 52 3.02 2.91 -9.51
N ARG A 53 3.10 4.21 -9.26
CA ARG A 53 4.36 4.97 -9.27
C ARG A 53 5.38 4.40 -8.27
N HIS A 54 4.92 4.02 -7.08
CA HIS A 54 5.78 3.41 -6.06
C HIS A 54 6.13 1.95 -6.41
N SER A 55 5.21 1.21 -7.03
CA SER A 55 5.47 -0.13 -7.58
C SER A 55 6.57 -0.14 -8.62
N GLU A 56 6.53 0.82 -9.55
CA GLU A 56 7.51 0.95 -10.64
C GLU A 56 8.91 1.26 -10.08
N GLN A 57 8.98 1.86 -8.90
CA GLN A 57 10.23 2.12 -8.17
C GLN A 57 10.66 0.93 -7.28
N GLY A 58 9.84 -0.12 -7.17
CA GLY A 58 10.11 -1.26 -6.29
C GLY A 58 10.00 -0.92 -4.80
N CYS A 59 9.23 0.12 -4.45
CA CYS A 59 9.01 0.52 -3.06
C CYS A 59 7.83 -0.26 -2.45
N CYS A 60 7.88 -0.50 -1.13
CA CYS A 60 6.74 -1.00 -0.38
C CYS A 60 5.66 0.08 -0.33
N ILE A 61 4.39 -0.33 -0.48
CA ILE A 61 3.25 0.59 -0.38
C ILE A 61 2.25 0.14 0.69
N ALA A 62 1.53 1.11 1.22
CA ALA A 62 0.38 0.91 2.08
C ALA A 62 -0.88 1.42 1.38
N VAL A 63 -1.86 0.55 1.14
CA VAL A 63 -3.14 0.91 0.52
C VAL A 63 -4.27 0.71 1.53
N ARG A 64 -5.28 1.57 1.49
CA ARG A 64 -6.49 1.41 2.31
C ARG A 64 -7.43 0.44 1.62
N MET A 65 -7.82 -0.63 2.31
CA MET A 65 -8.93 -1.46 1.85
C MET A 65 -10.23 -0.73 2.13
N ALA A 66 -11.04 -0.51 1.10
CA ALA A 66 -12.43 -0.09 1.28
C ALA A 66 -13.18 -1.24 1.96
N GLN A 67 -13.46 -1.10 3.25
CA GLN A 67 -14.40 -1.98 3.93
C GLN A 67 -15.82 -1.48 3.63
N PRO A 68 -16.79 -2.37 3.37
CA PRO A 68 -18.18 -1.95 3.28
C PRO A 68 -18.56 -1.23 4.58
N GLU A 69 -19.19 -0.07 4.43
CA GLU A 69 -19.49 0.89 5.50
C GLU A 69 -20.30 0.28 6.66
N GLU A 70 -20.90 -0.90 6.46
CA GLU A 70 -21.79 -1.59 7.38
C GLU A 70 -21.06 -2.45 8.44
N GLU A 71 -19.78 -2.76 8.22
CA GLU A 71 -18.97 -3.66 9.08
C GLU A 71 -17.57 -3.10 9.41
N ALA A 72 -17.27 -1.89 8.94
CA ALA A 72 -16.01 -1.23 9.23
C ALA A 72 -16.03 -0.75 10.68
N ASP A 73 -15.15 -1.29 11.53
CA ASP A 73 -14.83 -0.65 12.80
C ASP A 73 -14.33 0.77 12.46
N PRO A 74 -15.05 1.84 12.84
CA PRO A 74 -14.71 3.20 12.41
C PRO A 74 -13.33 3.64 12.92
N ASP A 75 -12.82 2.94 13.94
CA ASP A 75 -11.55 3.21 14.60
C ASP A 75 -10.37 2.42 14.00
N ALA A 76 -10.62 1.43 13.14
CA ALA A 76 -9.59 0.54 12.63
C ALA A 76 -9.49 0.59 11.10
N PRO A 77 -8.68 1.49 10.52
CA PRO A 77 -8.44 1.47 9.08
C PRO A 77 -7.66 0.20 8.70
N CYS A 78 -8.28 -0.66 7.89
CA CYS A 78 -7.62 -1.82 7.29
C CYS A 78 -6.63 -1.38 6.20
N TRP A 79 -5.45 -0.95 6.60
CA TRP A 79 -4.33 -0.73 5.70
C TRP A 79 -3.65 -2.07 5.39
N VAL A 80 -3.45 -2.33 4.10
CA VAL A 80 -2.64 -3.46 3.63
C VAL A 80 -1.29 -2.91 3.22
N VAL A 81 -0.23 -3.43 3.82
CA VAL A 81 1.15 -3.09 3.51
C VAL A 81 1.77 -4.22 2.71
N GLY A 82 2.48 -3.90 1.64
CA GLY A 82 3.18 -4.92 0.88
C GLY A 82 4.04 -4.36 -0.24
N LEU A 83 4.87 -5.23 -0.79
CA LEU A 83 5.60 -4.97 -2.01
C LEU A 83 4.72 -5.39 -3.18
N MET A 84 4.42 -4.45 -4.07
CA MET A 84 3.78 -4.79 -5.32
C MET A 84 4.75 -5.48 -6.27
N GLU A 85 4.23 -6.41 -7.08
CA GLU A 85 5.07 -6.93 -8.17
C GLU A 85 5.33 -5.76 -9.11
N PRO A 86 6.58 -5.34 -9.35
CA PRO A 86 6.85 -4.57 -10.55
C PRO A 86 6.40 -5.42 -11.74
N PRO A 87 6.03 -4.82 -12.88
CA PRO A 87 5.84 -5.62 -14.08
C PRO A 87 7.10 -6.46 -14.29
N TYR A 88 6.92 -7.79 -14.31
CA TYR A 88 7.94 -8.75 -14.69
C TYR A 88 8.45 -8.32 -16.08
N GLY A 89 9.62 -7.69 -16.11
CA GLY A 89 10.07 -6.94 -17.28
C GLY A 89 11.14 -5.87 -17.04
N ALA A 90 11.75 -5.80 -15.85
CA ALA A 90 13.18 -5.46 -15.82
C ALA A 90 13.91 -6.67 -16.39
N GLU A 91 13.82 -6.84 -17.71
CA GLU A 91 14.77 -7.66 -18.44
C GLU A 91 16.14 -7.23 -17.94
N LYS A 92 16.77 -8.17 -17.27
CA LYS A 92 18.18 -8.12 -17.00
C LYS A 92 18.86 -7.96 -18.37
N GLU A 93 20.12 -7.51 -18.31
CA GLU A 93 21.20 -7.86 -19.24
C GLU A 93 21.79 -6.69 -20.03
N THR A 94 22.97 -6.30 -19.51
CA THR A 94 24.21 -5.91 -20.22
C THR A 94 24.35 -4.51 -20.79
#